data_AF-A0A840WNV7-F1
#
_entry.id   AF-A0A840WNV7-F1
#
_cell.length_a   1.000
_cell.length_b   1.000
_cell.length_c   1.000
_cell.angle_alpha   90.00
_cell.angle_beta   90.00
_cell.angle_gamma   90.00
#
_symmetry.space_group_name_H-M   'P 1'
#
loop_
_entity.id
_entity.type
_entity.pdbx_description
1 polymer ?
#
loop_
_entity_poly.entity_id
_entity_poly.type
_entity_poly.pdbx_seq_one_letter_code
_entity_poly.pdbx_strand_id
1 'polypeptide(L)' 'MPTGSMGFLMVALIVLYLCASLAVAGLGRQTALGFWGTFFVSLVLTPFLIFLLLLAFRPNQKARNLLLRAQLDAYDEDD' A
#
# COMPACT_ATOMS: atom_id res chain seq x y z
N MET A 1 19.75 13.21 16.26
CA MET A 1 18.45 12.54 16.05
C MET A 1 18.70 11.05 15.88
N PRO A 2 18.06 10.15 16.65
CA PRO A 2 18.36 8.72 16.61
C PRO A 2 17.72 8.11 15.36
N THR A 3 18.48 8.03 14.26
CA THR A 3 18.08 7.36 13.01
C THR A 3 18.18 5.82 13.09
N GLY A 4 18.75 5.28 14.17
CA GLY A 4 18.94 3.83 14.35
C GLY A 4 17.64 3.04 14.52
N SER A 5 16.59 3.63 15.10
CA SER A 5 15.29 2.96 15.27
C SER A 5 14.55 2.77 13.94
N MET A 6 14.69 3.70 13.01
CA MET A 6 14.08 3.62 11.67
C MET A 6 14.68 2.48 10.84
N GLY A 7 16.01 2.32 10.86
CA GLY A 7 16.70 1.23 10.16
C GLY A 7 16.31 -0.14 10.70
N PHE A 8 16.22 -0.29 12.03
CA PHE A 8 15.80 -1.54 12.66
C PHE A 8 14.34 -1.90 12.32
N LEU A 9 13.42 -0.95 12.37
CA LEU A 9 12.02 -1.17 11.98
C LEU A 9 11.91 -1.60 10.52
N MET A 10 12.68 -0.98 9.62
CA MET A 10 12.66 -1.32 8.20
C MET A 10 13.18 -2.74 7.95
N VAL A 11 14.25 -3.16 8.64
CA VAL A 11 14.76 -4.54 8.59
C VAL A 11 13.80 -5.54 9.21
N ALA A 12 13.08 -5.17 10.28
CA ALA A 12 12.05 -6.02 10.87
C ALA A 12 10.87 -6.25 9.91
N LEU A 13 10.42 -5.21 9.21
CA LEU A 13 9.34 -5.30 8.20
C LEU A 13 9.74 -6.15 7.00
N ILE A 14 10.89 -5.84 6.41
CA ILE A 14 11.88 -6.79 5.88
C ILE A 14 11.60 -8.28 6.05
N VAL A 15 12.11 -8.76 7.18
CA VAL A 15 12.10 -10.15 7.61
C VAL A 15 10.68 -10.66 7.80
N LEU A 16 9.77 -9.85 8.35
CA LEU A 16 8.38 -10.25 8.55
C LEU A 16 7.67 -10.56 7.23
N TYR A 17 7.87 -9.70 6.21
CA TYR A 17 7.30 -9.92 4.87
C TYR A 17 7.85 -11.17 4.21
N LEU A 18 9.17 -11.40 4.32
CA LEU A 18 9.80 -12.63 3.82
C LEU A 18 9.25 -13.87 4.54
N CYS A 19 9.17 -13.87 5.87
CA CYS A 19 8.59 -14.97 6.65
C CYS A 19 7.13 -15.24 6.27
N ALA A 20 6.31 -14.19 6.09
CA ALA A 20 4.93 -14.33 5.65
C ALA A 20 4.85 -14.93 4.23
N SER A 21 5.68 -14.44 3.31
CA SER A 21 5.77 -14.98 1.95
C SER A 21 6.20 -16.46 1.94
N LEU A 22 7.17 -16.84 2.77
CA LEU A 22 7.58 -18.23 2.96
C LEU A 22 6.47 -19.11 3.56
N ALA A 23 5.69 -18.58 4.52
CA ALA A 23 4.56 -19.30 5.10
C ALA A 23 3.46 -19.57 4.06
N VAL A 24 3.11 -18.56 3.26
CA VAL A 24 2.14 -18.70 2.15
C VAL A 24 2.68 -19.68 1.09
N ALA A 25 3.96 -19.60 0.74
CA ALA A 25 4.59 -20.52 -0.20
C ALA A 25 4.63 -21.98 0.34
N GLY A 26 4.82 -22.15 1.65
CA GLY A 26 4.77 -23.45 2.33
C GLY A 26 3.36 -24.07 2.32
N LEU A 27 2.32 -23.27 2.56
CA LEU A 27 0.91 -23.67 2.45
C LEU A 27 0.52 -24.00 0.99
N GLY A 28 1.12 -23.29 0.03
CA GLY A 28 0.95 -23.53 -1.41
C GLY A 28 1.59 -24.83 -1.93
N ARG A 29 2.39 -25.54 -1.13
CA ARG A 29 3.13 -26.73 -1.58
C ARG A 29 2.25 -27.90 -2.02
N GLN A 30 0.96 -27.94 -1.63
CA GLN A 30 -0.03 -28.92 -2.13
C GLN A 30 -0.98 -28.36 -3.21
N THR A 31 -0.80 -27.12 -3.64
CA THR A 31 -1.60 -26.53 -4.74
C THR A 31 -0.92 -26.77 -6.08
N ALA A 32 -1.71 -26.80 -7.17
CA ALA A 32 -1.25 -27.13 -8.52
C ALA A 32 -0.08 -26.26 -9.06
N LEU A 33 0.18 -25.10 -8.43
CA LEU A 33 1.25 -24.17 -8.79
C LEU A 33 2.57 -24.43 -8.05
N GLY A 34 2.57 -25.22 -6.97
CA GLY A 34 3.72 -25.51 -6.12
C GLY A 34 4.27 -24.32 -5.32
N PHE A 35 5.32 -24.54 -4.52
CA PHE A 35 5.97 -23.51 -3.68
C PHE A 35 6.37 -22.26 -4.48
N TRP A 36 7.01 -22.48 -5.62
CA TRP A 36 7.49 -21.40 -6.49
C TRP A 36 6.33 -20.61 -7.10
N GLY A 37 5.28 -21.27 -7.57
CA GLY A 37 4.12 -20.59 -8.14
C GLY A 37 3.39 -19.74 -7.08
N THR A 38 3.21 -20.26 -5.87
CA THR A 38 2.56 -19.49 -4.79
C THR A 38 3.42 -18.30 -4.32
N PHE A 39 4.75 -18.43 -4.27
CA PHE A 39 5.66 -17.33 -3.96
C PHE A 39 5.56 -16.19 -4.98
N PHE A 40 5.67 -16.51 -6.28
CA PHE A 40 5.56 -15.52 -7.35
C PHE A 40 4.15 -14.91 -7.43
N VAL A 41 3.10 -15.70 -7.19
CA VAL A 41 1.73 -15.18 -7.12
C VAL A 41 1.59 -14.20 -5.97
N SER A 42 2.08 -14.49 -4.76
CA SER A 42 2.02 -13.54 -3.64
C SER A 42 2.83 -12.26 -3.92
N LEU A 43 3.99 -12.40 -4.57
CA LEU A 43 4.84 -11.28 -4.96
C LEU A 43 4.16 -10.36 -6.00
N VAL A 44 3.43 -10.93 -6.97
CA VAL A 44 2.73 -10.18 -8.02
C VAL A 44 1.35 -9.69 -7.56
N LEU A 45 0.68 -10.45 -6.71
CA LEU A 45 -0.64 -10.10 -6.18
C LEU A 45 -0.56 -8.86 -5.31
N THR A 46 0.50 -8.69 -4.52
CA THR A 46 0.70 -7.51 -3.65
C THR A 46 0.68 -6.18 -4.42
N PRO A 47 1.54 -5.95 -5.44
CA PRO A 47 1.49 -4.72 -6.24
C PRO A 47 0.19 -4.61 -7.04
N PHE A 48 -0.40 -5.73 -7.47
CA PHE A 48 -1.67 -5.72 -8.19
C PHE A 48 -2.85 -5.29 -7.30
N LEU A 49 -2.89 -5.74 -6.05
CA LEU A 49 -3.87 -5.33 -5.03
C LEU A 49 -3.74 -3.85 -4.72
N ILE A 50 -2.52 -3.35 -4.52
CA ILE A 50 -2.24 -1.94 -4.25
C ILE A 50 -2.65 -1.09 -5.46
N PHE A 51 -2.34 -1.55 -6.68
CA PHE A 51 -2.74 -0.87 -7.91
C PHE A 51 -4.26 -0.78 -8.03
N LEU A 52 -4.97 -1.88 -7.78
CA LEU A 52 -6.43 -1.91 -7.80
C LEU A 52 -7.03 -1.00 -6.72
N LEU A 53 -6.43 -0.98 -5.53
CA LEU A 53 -6.83 -0.10 -4.44
C LEU A 53 -6.63 1.37 -4.80
N LEU A 54 -5.48 1.75 -5.38
CA LEU A 54 -5.24 3.11 -5.88
C LEU A 54 -6.24 3.52 -6.97
N LEU A 55 -6.61 2.57 -7.83
CA LEU A 55 -7.61 2.81 -8.86
C LEU A 55 -9.01 3.00 -8.27
N ALA A 56 -9.37 2.23 -7.26
CA ALA A 56 -10.65 2.34 -6.55
C ALA A 56 -10.73 3.63 -5.69
N PHE A 57 -9.64 3.96 -4.99
CA PHE A 57 -9.51 5.13 -4.12
C PHE A 57 -9.01 6.37 -4.88
N ARG A 58 -9.36 6.49 -6.17
CA ARG A 58 -9.07 7.71 -6.96
C ARG A 58 -9.52 8.93 -6.14
N PRO A 59 -8.61 9.88 -5.83
CA PRO A 59 -8.96 11.02 -5.00
C PRO A 59 -10.07 11.81 -5.69
N ASN A 60 -11.15 12.08 -4.97
CA ASN A 60 -12.30 12.79 -5.49
C ASN A 60 -11.94 14.28 -5.67
N GLN A 61 -11.37 14.60 -6.82
CA GLN A 61 -10.95 15.94 -7.23
C GLN A 61 -12.08 16.98 -7.07
N LYS A 62 -13.35 16.56 -7.21
CA LYS A 62 -14.51 17.42 -7.03
C LYS A 62 -14.65 17.93 -5.60
N ALA A 63 -14.44 17.07 -4.60
CA ALA A 63 -14.52 17.46 -3.19
C ALA A 63 -13.45 18.50 -2.84
N ARG A 64 -12.23 18.33 -3.38
CA ARG A 64 -11.14 19.30 -3.20
C ARG A 64 -11.47 20.66 -3.82
N ASN A 65 -12.02 20.67 -5.03
CA ASN A 65 -12.35 21.91 -5.74
C ASN A 65 -13.50 22.68 -5.07
N LEU A 66 -14.43 21.98 -4.40
CA LEU A 66 -15.51 22.63 -3.63
C LEU A 66 -14.96 23.32 -2.37
N LEU A 67 -14.02 22.69 -1.67
CA LEU A 67 -13.38 23.31 -0.51
C LEU A 67 -12.54 24.53 -0.90
N LEU A 68 -11.80 24.45 -2.01
CA LEU A 68 -11.04 25.59 -2.52
C LEU A 68 -11.94 26.76 -2.91
N ARG A 69 -13.11 26.50 -3.50
CA ARG A 69 -14.09 27.55 -3.81
C ARG A 69 -14.68 28.17 -2.56
N ALA A 70 -15.09 27.35 -1.59
CA ALA A 70 -15.58 27.85 -0.31
C ALA A 70 -14.52 28.69 0.45
N GLN A 71 -13.23 28.36 0.32
CA GLN A 71 -12.15 29.18 0.88
C GLN A 71 -11.91 30.48 0.11
N LEU A 72 -12.06 30.49 -1.21
CA LEU A 72 -11.95 31.70 -2.02
C LEU A 72 -13.11 32.66 -1.72
N ASP A 73 -14.32 32.13 -1.62
CA ASP A 73 -15.52 32.93 -1.31
C ASP A 73 -15.40 33.58 0.09
N ALA A 74 -14.85 32.86 1.07
CA ALA A 74 -14.60 33.39 2.41
C ALA A 74 -13.43 34.41 2.46
N TYR A 75 -12.55 34.44 1.46
CA TYR A 75 -11.47 35.41 1.36
C TYR A 75 -11.94 36.72 0.68
N ASP A 76 -12.87 36.63 -0.26
CA ASP A 76 -13.44 37.77 -1.00
C ASP A 76 -14.40 38.62 -0.14
N GLU A 77 -14.93 38.07 0.96
CA GLU A 77 -15.88 38.74 1.87
C GLU A 77 -15.19 39.63 2.94
N ASP A 78 -13.87 39.52 3.09
CA ASP A 78 -13.05 40.26 4.09
C ASP A 78 -12.39 41.54 3.51
N ASP A 79 -12.51 41.80 2.20
CA ASP A 79 -12.01 43.01 1.48
C ASP A 79 -13.11 44.06 1.23
#